data_AF-A0A961GNC5-F1
#
_entry.id   AF-A0A961GNC5-F1
#
_cell.length_a   1.000
_cell.length_b   1.000
_cell.length_c   1.000
_cell.angle_alpha   90.00
_cell.angle_beta   90.00
_cell.angle_gamma   90.00
#
_symmetry.space_group_name_H-M   'P 1'
#
loop_
_entity.id
_entity.type
_entity.pdbx_description
1 polymer ?
#
loop_
_entity_poly.entity_id
_entity_poly.type
_entity_poly.pdbx_seq_one_letter_code
_entity_poly.pdbx_strand_id
1 'polypeptide(L)'
;MTYVGRTPWMAQWWLDRLDTPPLVVIRCGRHAVGEPKCLNAIGEVKRSDDGCVLAMSVEVHPESEAPKPPAVDDRLRAHLAASHDDIDQLIADVEELIDHNAKLLRASGGGRVIQKRAAWPNLVAPIKHLSYYVCREHGEIGVDVEALAAFAADTHRPKRTYWANRGVG
;
A
#
# COMPACT_ATOMS: atom_id res chain seq x y z
N MET A 1 -10.98 15.48 10.98
CA MET A 1 -12.27 15.14 10.35
C MET A 1 -12.25 13.64 10.09
N THR A 2 -12.92 12.85 10.94
CA THR A 2 -12.86 11.38 10.88
C THR A 2 -13.88 10.91 9.84
N TYR A 3 -13.42 10.68 8.62
CA TYR A 3 -14.26 10.10 7.57
C TYR A 3 -14.50 8.62 7.90
N VAL A 4 -15.73 8.30 8.32
CA VAL A 4 -16.21 6.92 8.47
C VAL A 4 -16.57 6.44 7.07
N GLY A 5 -15.59 5.87 6.35
CA GLY A 5 -15.88 5.13 5.13
C GLY A 5 -16.97 4.08 5.40
N ARG A 6 -17.73 3.67 4.39
CA ARG A 6 -18.85 2.72 4.58
C ARG A 6 -18.43 1.39 5.23
N THR A 7 -17.14 1.06 5.23
CA THR A 7 -16.59 -0.21 5.72
C THR A 7 -15.21 -0.05 6.38
N PRO A 8 -15.08 0.67 7.51
CA PRO A 8 -13.78 0.95 8.14
C PRO A 8 -13.04 -0.32 8.56
N TRP A 9 -13.78 -1.35 8.94
CA TRP A 9 -13.24 -2.66 9.30
C TRP A 9 -12.54 -3.37 8.13
N MET A 10 -12.97 -3.16 6.88
CA MET A 10 -12.34 -3.79 5.71
C MET A 10 -10.96 -3.19 5.45
N ALA A 11 -10.84 -1.87 5.62
CA ALA A 11 -9.57 -1.17 5.52
C ALA A 11 -8.59 -1.68 6.58
N GLN A 12 -9.04 -1.75 7.85
CA GLN A 12 -8.22 -2.28 8.94
C GLN A 12 -7.83 -3.74 8.70
N TRP A 13 -8.80 -4.60 8.32
CA TRP A 13 -8.55 -6.00 8.01
C TRP A 13 -7.48 -6.17 6.91
N TRP A 14 -7.51 -5.30 5.89
CA TRP A 14 -6.53 -5.29 4.81
C TRP A 14 -5.15 -4.84 5.28
N LEU A 15 -5.09 -3.78 6.10
CA LEU A 15 -3.86 -3.26 6.71
C LEU A 15 -3.19 -4.34 7.57
N ASP A 16 -3.96 -5.05 8.39
CA ASP A 16 -3.47 -6.14 9.24
C ASP A 16 -2.92 -7.34 8.44
N ARG A 17 -3.19 -7.38 7.13
CA ARG A 17 -2.80 -8.47 6.22
C ARG A 17 -2.01 -7.98 5.02
N LEU A 18 -1.33 -6.83 5.11
CA LEU A 18 -0.52 -6.29 4.01
C LEU A 18 0.49 -7.31 3.46
N ASP A 19 1.12 -8.08 4.35
CA ASP A 19 2.12 -9.10 4.00
C ASP A 19 1.50 -10.41 3.50
N THR A 20 0.19 -10.60 3.71
CA THR A 20 -0.50 -11.78 3.17
C THR A 20 -0.58 -11.66 1.64
N PRO A 21 -0.14 -12.69 0.90
CA PRO A 21 -0.27 -12.72 -0.55
C PRO A 21 -1.71 -12.48 -1.01
N PRO A 22 -1.93 -11.68 -2.08
CA PRO A 22 -3.25 -11.58 -2.67
C PRO A 22 -3.63 -12.91 -3.34
N LEU A 23 -4.94 -13.20 -3.36
CA LEU A 23 -5.52 -14.28 -4.14
C LEU A 23 -5.38 -13.99 -5.63
N VAL A 24 -5.69 -12.75 -6.02
CA VAL A 24 -5.58 -12.26 -7.40
C VAL A 24 -4.86 -10.92 -7.43
N VAL A 25 -3.95 -10.75 -8.39
CA VAL A 25 -3.39 -9.47 -8.78
C VAL A 25 -4.09 -9.04 -10.08
N ILE A 26 -4.76 -7.90 -10.03
CA ILE A 26 -5.43 -7.28 -11.17
C ILE A 26 -4.39 -6.43 -11.90
N ARG A 27 -4.17 -6.69 -13.19
CA ARG A 27 -3.26 -5.94 -14.04
C ARG A 27 -4.00 -5.24 -15.17
N CYS A 28 -3.51 -4.05 -15.54
CA CYS A 28 -4.11 -3.19 -16.56
C CYS A 28 -4.32 -3.93 -17.89
N GLY A 29 -3.24 -4.43 -18.48
CA GLY A 29 -3.30 -5.18 -19.72
C GLY A 29 -3.68 -4.39 -20.98
N ARG A 30 -3.87 -3.07 -20.87
CA ARG A 30 -4.08 -2.19 -22.02
C ARG A 30 -2.81 -2.16 -22.88
N HIS A 31 -2.99 -2.11 -24.19
CA HIS A 31 -1.93 -1.94 -25.19
C HIS A 31 -2.54 -1.32 -26.44
N ALA A 32 -1.75 -0.55 -27.17
CA ALA A 32 -2.07 -0.18 -28.55
C ALA A 32 -1.60 -1.28 -29.52
N VAL A 33 -2.09 -1.25 -30.76
CA VAL A 33 -1.64 -2.14 -31.82
C VAL A 33 -0.14 -1.95 -32.05
N GLY A 34 0.64 -3.04 -31.88
CA GLY A 34 2.10 -3.02 -32.04
C GLY A 34 2.88 -2.63 -30.78
N GLU A 35 2.20 -2.31 -29.67
CA GLU A 35 2.84 -1.98 -28.39
C GLU A 35 2.81 -3.13 -27.38
N PRO A 36 3.79 -3.20 -26.46
CA PRO A 36 3.78 -4.18 -25.40
C PRO A 36 2.60 -3.96 -24.43
N LYS A 37 2.10 -5.07 -23.88
CA LYS A 37 1.05 -5.08 -22.87
C LYS A 37 1.48 -4.34 -21.60
N CYS A 38 0.66 -3.38 -21.14
CA CYS A 38 0.89 -2.70 -19.87
C CYS A 38 0.86 -3.71 -18.70
N LEU A 39 1.99 -3.83 -18.00
CA LEU A 39 2.16 -4.80 -16.92
C LEU A 39 1.76 -4.24 -15.56
N ASN A 40 1.33 -2.98 -15.45
CA ASN A 40 1.03 -2.35 -14.16
C ASN A 40 -0.03 -3.12 -13.37
N ALA A 41 0.29 -3.40 -12.10
CA ALA A 41 -0.68 -3.90 -11.13
C ALA A 41 -1.55 -2.73 -10.68
N ILE A 42 -2.85 -2.86 -10.88
CA ILE A 42 -3.84 -1.81 -10.65
C ILE A 42 -4.81 -2.17 -9.53
N GLY A 43 -4.82 -3.45 -9.11
CA GLY A 43 -5.63 -3.89 -8.00
C GLY A 43 -5.16 -5.23 -7.44
N GLU A 44 -5.64 -5.55 -6.25
CA GLU A 44 -5.42 -6.83 -5.58
C GLU A 44 -6.74 -7.34 -5.03
N VAL A 45 -6.87 -8.66 -4.90
CA VAL A 45 -8.03 -9.32 -4.30
C VAL A 45 -7.54 -10.23 -3.19
N LYS A 46 -8.22 -10.20 -2.05
CA LYS A 46 -8.03 -11.11 -0.92
C LYS A 46 -9.36 -11.68 -0.47
N ARG A 47 -9.30 -12.84 0.18
CA ARG A 47 -10.44 -13.44 0.86
C ARG A 47 -10.28 -13.21 2.35
N SER A 48 -11.29 -12.65 3.00
CA SER A 48 -11.34 -12.51 4.45
C SER A 48 -11.69 -13.80 5.15
N ASP A 49 -11.48 -13.82 6.46
CA ASP A 49 -11.63 -15.03 7.28
C ASP A 49 -13.09 -15.51 7.33
N ASP A 50 -14.04 -14.59 7.15
CA ASP A 50 -15.48 -14.86 7.00
C ASP A 50 -15.89 -15.26 5.55
N GLY A 51 -14.91 -15.37 4.65
CA GLY A 51 -15.12 -15.74 3.26
C GLY A 51 -15.50 -14.59 2.33
N CYS A 52 -15.61 -13.35 2.82
CA CYS A 52 -15.85 -12.18 1.95
C CYS A 52 -14.67 -11.98 0.97
N VAL A 53 -14.97 -11.63 -0.27
CA VAL A 53 -13.92 -11.35 -1.27
C VAL A 53 -13.77 -9.84 -1.42
N LEU A 54 -12.69 -9.33 -0.85
CA LEU A 54 -12.32 -7.91 -0.86
C LEU A 54 -11.35 -7.64 -1.99
N ALA A 55 -11.52 -6.51 -2.65
CA ALA A 55 -10.59 -6.01 -3.63
C ALA A 55 -10.13 -4.60 -3.25
N MET A 56 -8.89 -4.29 -3.62
CA MET A 56 -8.25 -3.02 -3.37
C MET A 56 -7.72 -2.44 -4.67
N SER A 57 -7.95 -1.15 -4.94
CA SER A 57 -7.21 -0.42 -5.98
C SER A 57 -5.78 -0.15 -5.51
N VAL A 58 -4.79 -0.50 -6.32
CA VAL A 58 -3.39 -0.23 -6.02
C VAL A 58 -3.10 1.21 -6.43
N GLU A 59 -3.25 2.13 -5.49
CA GLU A 59 -2.68 3.45 -5.64
C GLU A 59 -1.21 3.44 -5.21
N VAL A 60 -0.37 3.91 -6.12
CA VAL A 60 1.07 4.09 -5.89
C VAL A 60 1.29 5.56 -5.56
N HIS A 61 1.47 5.86 -4.29
CA HIS A 61 1.87 7.20 -3.86
C HIS A 61 3.39 7.24 -3.71
N PRO A 62 4.05 8.30 -4.21
CA PRO A 62 5.45 8.51 -3.94
C PRO A 62 5.64 8.82 -2.45
N GLU A 63 6.21 7.89 -1.69
CA GLU A 63 6.65 8.17 -0.32
C GLU A 63 8.16 8.38 -0.31
N SER A 64 8.60 9.51 0.26
CA SER A 64 10.01 9.75 0.55
C SER A 64 10.48 8.82 1.67
N GLU A 65 11.30 7.83 1.34
CA GLU A 65 12.07 7.05 2.31
C GLU A 65 13.31 7.89 2.67
N ALA A 66 13.19 8.74 3.69
CA ALA A 66 14.36 9.33 4.31
C ALA A 66 15.05 8.25 5.17
N PRO A 67 16.38 8.10 5.10
CA PRO A 67 17.11 7.27 6.06
C PRO A 67 16.70 7.70 7.47
N LYS A 68 16.27 6.74 8.31
CA LYS A 68 16.13 7.03 9.73
C LYS A 68 17.54 7.39 10.22
N PRO A 69 17.76 8.56 10.86
CA PRO A 69 19.04 8.84 11.48
C PRO A 69 19.41 7.67 12.41
N PRO A 70 20.70 7.34 12.56
CA PRO A 70 21.11 6.27 13.45
C PRO A 70 20.51 6.52 14.84
N ALA A 71 20.02 5.46 15.48
CA ALA A 71 19.57 5.53 16.87
C ALA A 71 20.72 6.02 17.75
N VAL A 72 20.38 6.55 18.93
CA VAL A 72 21.38 6.91 19.94
C VAL A 72 22.21 5.67 20.24
N ASP A 73 23.49 5.72 19.91
CA ASP A 73 24.41 4.61 20.13
C ASP A 73 25.05 4.67 21.54
N ASP A 74 25.73 3.60 21.94
CA ASP A 74 26.33 3.49 23.27
C ASP A 74 27.38 4.57 23.55
N ARG A 75 28.01 5.13 22.51
CA ARG A 75 28.97 6.23 22.63
C ARG A 75 28.28 7.55 22.96
N LEU A 76 27.19 7.86 22.26
CA LEU A 76 26.39 9.05 22.53
C LEU A 76 25.73 8.95 23.91
N ARG A 77 25.21 7.77 24.27
CA ARG A 77 24.68 7.48 25.61
C ARG A 77 25.73 7.70 26.70
N ALA A 78 26.94 7.20 26.54
CA ALA A 78 28.03 7.40 27.51
C ALA A 78 28.45 8.88 27.64
N HIS A 79 28.40 9.63 26.55
CA HIS A 79 28.73 11.07 26.57
C HIS A 79 27.65 11.90 27.28
N LEU A 80 26.37 11.61 27.02
CA LEU A 80 25.25 12.25 27.71
C LEU A 80 25.23 11.91 29.21
N ALA A 81 25.57 10.66 29.55
CA ALA A 81 25.72 10.19 30.92
C ALA A 81 26.81 10.88 31.74
N ALA A 82 27.86 11.39 31.08
CA ALA A 82 28.91 12.13 31.74
C ALA A 82 28.51 13.58 32.10
N SER A 83 27.38 14.07 31.57
CA SER A 83 27.03 15.50 31.62
C SER A 83 25.65 15.79 32.23
N HIS A 84 24.81 14.77 32.47
CA HIS A 84 23.44 14.93 32.96
C HIS A 84 23.04 13.79 33.91
N ASP A 85 22.28 14.11 34.96
CA ASP A 85 21.83 13.15 35.98
C ASP A 85 20.60 12.33 35.53
N ASP A 86 19.82 12.83 34.56
CA ASP A 86 18.62 12.17 34.03
C ASP A 86 18.78 11.84 32.54
N ILE A 87 19.51 10.76 32.29
CA ILE A 87 19.96 10.34 30.95
C ILE A 87 18.81 9.74 30.15
N ASP A 88 17.89 9.05 30.82
CA ASP A 88 16.80 8.34 30.17
C ASP A 88 15.79 9.32 29.55
N GLN A 89 15.47 10.42 30.25
CA GLN A 89 14.62 11.47 29.69
C GLN A 89 15.32 12.19 28.53
N LEU A 90 16.62 12.45 28.65
CA LEU A 90 17.38 13.12 27.58
C LEU A 90 17.49 12.27 26.31
N ILE A 91 17.64 10.95 26.45
CA ILE A 91 17.65 10.02 25.33
C ILE A 91 16.28 9.98 24.65
N ALA A 92 15.19 9.94 25.43
CA ALA A 92 13.84 9.97 24.89
C ALA A 92 13.59 11.26 24.07
N ASP A 93 14.02 12.42 24.59
CA ASP A 93 13.87 13.71 23.91
C ASP A 93 14.70 13.77 22.61
N VAL A 94 15.92 13.21 22.61
CA VAL A 94 16.78 13.12 21.42
C VAL A 94 16.17 12.18 20.37
N GLU A 95 15.62 11.04 20.78
CA GLU A 95 14.93 10.12 19.88
C GLU A 95 13.66 10.73 19.28
N GLU A 96 12.90 11.51 20.06
CA GLU A 96 11.74 12.25 19.58
C GLU A 96 12.13 13.32 18.56
N LEU A 97 13.20 14.08 18.81
CA LEU A 97 13.74 15.08 17.88
C LEU A 97 14.26 14.44 16.59
N ILE A 98 14.90 13.27 16.68
CA ILE A 98 15.33 12.48 15.52
C ILE A 98 14.12 12.06 14.67
N ASP A 99 13.06 11.56 15.30
CA ASP A 99 11.85 11.13 14.60
C ASP A 99 11.08 12.32 13.99
N HIS A 100 11.02 13.45 14.69
CA HIS A 100 10.42 14.69 14.19
C HIS A 100 11.18 15.25 12.98
N ASN A 101 12.51 15.31 13.06
CA ASN A 101 13.35 15.74 11.93
C ASN A 101 13.24 14.79 10.74
N ALA A 102 13.16 13.47 10.98
CA ALA A 102 12.91 12.51 9.92
C ALA A 102 11.55 12.76 9.24
N LYS A 103 10.49 13.09 9.99
CA LYS A 103 9.17 13.46 9.43
C LYS A 103 9.24 14.73 8.58
N LEU A 104 9.97 15.76 9.03
CA LEU A 104 10.16 17.01 8.28
C LEU A 104 10.98 16.82 7.00
N LEU A 105 12.03 15.99 7.05
CA LEU A 105 12.85 15.63 5.88
C LEU A 105 12.05 14.84 4.83
N ARG A 106 11.11 13.99 5.27
CA ARG A 106 10.16 13.30 4.37
C ARG A 106 9.24 14.28 3.66
N ALA A 107 8.76 15.31 4.35
CA ALA A 107 7.90 16.35 3.78
C ALA A 107 8.60 17.26 2.78
N SER A 108 9.93 17.39 2.86
CA SER A 108 10.75 18.28 2.01
C SER A 108 11.38 17.58 0.79
N GLY A 109 10.99 16.35 0.48
CA GLY A 109 11.29 15.69 -0.80
C GLY A 109 12.70 15.06 -0.91
N GLY A 110 13.45 14.94 0.19
CA GLY A 110 14.82 14.44 0.20
C GLY A 110 14.99 12.91 0.26
N GLY A 111 13.95 12.11 0.02
CA GLY A 111 13.98 10.65 0.19
C GLY A 111 13.92 9.86 -1.11
N ARG A 112 14.40 8.61 -1.07
CA ARG A 112 14.14 7.65 -2.15
C ARG A 112 12.63 7.45 -2.26
N VAL A 113 12.06 7.69 -3.44
CA VAL A 113 10.62 7.45 -3.65
C VAL A 113 10.36 5.95 -3.62
N ILE A 114 9.80 5.46 -2.52
CA ILE A 114 9.27 4.11 -2.42
C ILE A 114 7.79 4.13 -2.79
N GLN A 115 7.37 3.10 -3.50
CA GLN A 115 5.97 2.90 -3.87
C GLN A 115 5.29 2.15 -2.72
N LYS A 116 4.60 2.88 -1.83
CA LYS A 116 3.82 2.24 -0.76
C LYS A 116 2.38 1.98 -1.19
N ARG A 117 1.88 0.82 -0.79
CA ARG A 117 0.48 0.40 -0.99
C ARG A 117 -0.41 1.23 -0.07
N ALA A 118 -1.40 1.87 -0.66
CA ALA A 118 -2.34 2.69 0.07
C ALA A 118 -3.66 1.91 0.27
N ALA A 119 -3.93 1.43 1.48
CA ALA A 119 -5.18 0.73 1.83
C ALA A 119 -6.22 1.70 2.41
N TRP A 120 -6.51 2.78 1.68
CA TRP A 120 -7.50 3.74 2.13
C TRP A 120 -8.90 3.08 2.17
N PRO A 121 -9.77 3.44 3.12
CA PRO A 121 -11.08 2.79 3.24
C PRO A 121 -11.97 2.87 2.00
N ASN A 122 -11.78 3.88 1.15
CA ASN A 122 -12.47 4.01 -0.14
C ASN A 122 -11.86 3.14 -1.25
N LEU A 123 -10.63 2.64 -1.07
CA LEU A 123 -9.93 1.81 -2.03
C LEU A 123 -10.18 0.32 -1.79
N VAL A 124 -10.57 -0.08 -0.57
CA VAL A 124 -10.91 -1.47 -0.22
C VAL A 124 -12.43 -1.63 -0.18
N ALA A 125 -12.97 -2.50 -1.01
CA ALA A 125 -14.38 -2.85 -1.01
C ALA A 125 -14.60 -4.29 -1.49
N PRO A 126 -15.78 -4.89 -1.27
CA PRO A 126 -16.12 -6.15 -1.94
C PRO A 126 -16.04 -5.99 -3.46
N ILE A 127 -15.58 -7.02 -4.20
CA ILE A 127 -15.39 -6.96 -5.67
C ILE A 127 -16.57 -6.32 -6.40
N LYS A 128 -17.80 -6.67 -5.99
CA LYS A 128 -19.04 -6.19 -6.61
C LYS A 128 -19.23 -4.67 -6.60
N HIS A 129 -18.44 -3.94 -5.80
CA HIS A 129 -18.52 -2.49 -5.65
C HIS A 129 -17.40 -1.75 -6.37
N LEU A 130 -16.44 -2.43 -7.00
CA LEU A 130 -15.33 -1.83 -7.74
C LEU A 130 -15.46 -2.14 -9.23
N SER A 131 -16.08 -1.22 -9.98
CA SER A 131 -16.27 -1.34 -11.43
C SER A 131 -15.09 -0.84 -12.26
N TYR A 132 -14.16 -0.11 -11.65
CA TYR A 132 -12.97 0.41 -12.30
C TYR A 132 -11.78 0.47 -11.34
N TYR A 133 -10.60 0.55 -11.93
CA TYR A 133 -9.30 0.70 -11.26
C TYR A 133 -8.49 1.76 -11.99
N VAL A 134 -7.50 2.37 -11.34
CA VAL A 134 -6.69 3.41 -11.97
C VAL A 134 -5.31 2.86 -12.31
N CYS A 135 -4.95 2.91 -13.59
CA CYS A 135 -3.61 2.67 -14.08
C CYS A 135 -2.85 3.99 -14.21
N ARG A 136 -1.63 4.06 -13.67
CA ARG A 136 -0.79 5.26 -13.75
C ARG A 136 -0.55 5.76 -15.19
N GLU A 137 -0.46 4.84 -16.15
CA GLU A 137 -0.19 5.16 -17.56
C GLU A 137 -1.47 5.40 -18.37
N HIS A 138 -2.53 4.66 -18.04
CA HIS A 138 -3.69 4.50 -18.93
C HIS A 138 -4.98 5.09 -18.36
N GLY A 139 -4.93 5.69 -17.17
CA GLY A 139 -6.08 6.25 -16.47
C GLY A 139 -7.03 5.17 -15.95
N GLU A 140 -8.32 5.47 -15.96
CA GLU A 140 -9.36 4.54 -15.52
C GLU A 140 -9.43 3.31 -16.44
N ILE A 141 -9.45 2.13 -15.80
CA ILE A 141 -9.54 0.83 -16.43
C ILE A 141 -10.80 0.15 -15.90
N GLY A 142 -11.80 0.01 -16.76
CA GLY A 142 -12.99 -0.77 -16.46
C GLY A 142 -12.64 -2.24 -16.22
N VAL A 143 -13.33 -2.86 -15.27
CA VAL A 143 -13.20 -4.29 -14.98
C VAL A 143 -14.56 -4.95 -15.06
N ASP A 144 -14.63 -6.07 -15.78
CA ASP A 144 -15.76 -6.98 -15.70
C ASP A 144 -15.78 -7.62 -14.30
N VAL A 145 -16.71 -7.11 -13.49
CA VAL A 145 -16.89 -7.48 -12.08
C VAL A 145 -17.31 -8.94 -11.93
N GLU A 146 -18.16 -9.44 -12.83
CA GLU A 146 -18.64 -10.82 -12.78
C GLU A 146 -17.53 -11.79 -13.16
N ALA A 147 -16.78 -11.49 -14.23
CA ALA A 147 -15.63 -12.29 -14.63
C ALA A 147 -14.52 -12.27 -13.57
N LEU A 148 -14.26 -11.12 -12.92
CA LEU A 148 -13.31 -11.04 -11.81
C LEU A 148 -13.77 -11.84 -10.60
N ALA A 149 -15.06 -11.76 -10.24
CA ALA A 149 -15.62 -12.52 -9.12
C ALA A 149 -15.54 -14.03 -9.38
N ALA A 150 -15.89 -14.49 -10.58
CA ALA A 150 -15.75 -15.89 -10.99
C ALA A 150 -14.28 -16.34 -10.96
N PHE A 151 -13.36 -15.51 -11.45
CA PHE A 151 -11.92 -15.78 -11.41
C PHE A 151 -11.37 -15.87 -9.98
N ALA A 152 -11.87 -15.04 -9.05
CA ALA A 152 -11.50 -15.07 -7.65
C ALA A 152 -12.14 -16.26 -6.89
N ALA A 153 -13.30 -16.76 -7.35
CA ALA A 153 -13.96 -17.92 -6.77
C ALA A 153 -13.28 -19.26 -7.14
N ASP A 154 -12.59 -19.29 -8.27
CA ASP A 154 -11.80 -20.43 -8.74
C ASP A 154 -10.47 -20.55 -7.95
N THR A 155 -10.47 -21.28 -6.83
CA THR A 155 -9.44 -21.21 -5.78
C THR A 155 -8.29 -22.23 -5.89
N HIS A 156 -7.84 -22.57 -7.09
CA HIS A 156 -6.79 -23.59 -7.21
C HIS A 156 -5.38 -23.15 -6.75
N ARG A 157 -5.02 -21.84 -6.80
CA ARG A 157 -3.71 -21.29 -6.32
C ARG A 157 -3.80 -19.78 -5.97
N PRO A 158 -3.01 -19.26 -4.98
CA PRO A 158 -2.88 -17.81 -4.70
C PRO A 158 -1.99 -17.08 -5.73
N LYS A 159 -1.99 -15.74 -5.70
CA LYS A 159 -1.23 -14.83 -6.59
C LYS A 159 -1.52 -14.98 -8.09
N ARG A 160 -2.76 -15.29 -8.47
CA ARG A 160 -3.15 -15.39 -9.89
C ARG A 160 -3.21 -14.00 -10.53
N THR A 161 -2.83 -13.89 -11.79
CA THR A 161 -2.96 -12.63 -12.53
C THR A 161 -4.29 -12.59 -13.28
N TYR A 162 -5.13 -11.60 -12.97
CA TYR A 162 -6.29 -11.25 -13.77
C TYR A 162 -5.96 -10.02 -14.62
N TRP A 163 -6.17 -10.12 -15.92
CA TRP A 163 -6.00 -9.00 -16.84
C TRP A 163 -7.33 -8.29 -17.05
N ALA A 164 -7.42 -7.01 -16.63
CA ALA A 164 -8.62 -6.20 -16.77
C ALA A 164 -9.03 -6.05 -18.24
N ASN A 165 -8.08 -5.72 -19.11
CA ASN A 165 -8.26 -5.81 -20.56
C ASN A 165 -7.74 -7.16 -21.08
N ARG A 166 -8.68 -8.05 -21.45
CA ARG A 166 -8.36 -9.34 -22.09
C ARG A 166 -8.17 -9.25 -23.60
N GLY A 167 -8.35 -8.07 -24.18
CA GLY A 167 -8.25 -7.83 -25.62
C GLY A 167 -9.28 -6.80 -26.01
N VAL A 168 -8.85 -5.55 -26.10
CA VAL A 168 -9.48 -4.60 -27.02
C VAL A 168 -8.35 -4.30 -27.99
N GLY A 169 -8.34 -5.06 -29.08
CA GLY A 169 -7.61 -4.68 -30.29
C GLY A 169 -8.35 -3.57 -31.00
#